data_AF-A0A445L7Y0-F1
#
_entry.id   AF-A0A445L7Y0-F1
#
_cell.length_a   1.000
_cell.length_b   1.000
_cell.length_c   1.000
_cell.angle_alpha   90.00
_cell.angle_beta   90.00
_cell.angle_gamma   90.00
#
_symmetry.space_group_name_H-M   'P 1'
#
loop_
_entity.id
_entity.type
_entity.pdbx_description
1 polymer ?
#
loop_
_entity_poly.entity_id
_entity_poly.type
_entity_poly.pdbx_seq_one_letter_code
_entity_poly.pdbx_strand_id
1 'polypeptide(L)'
;MLASFLQIVGQNTRYCVIRNTFGRLQFATSENFHKILKALNSLAPDLMVRPGSTMPAKIRESTRFYPYFKDCIGAIDGTHIPASVKGRDVSSYRDRHGNISQNVLAACNFDLEFMYVLSGWEGSAHDSKVLSDALARKNGLKVLQALHNFLRKECRSDEFPVKLTDESSSSSSVLPNYEDNDHEPIVQTQEQEREDANIWRTNIGSDM
;
A
#
# COMPACT_ATOMS: atom_id res chain seq x y z
N MET A 1 -7.32 -16.75 -29.06
CA MET A 1 -6.64 -15.47 -28.74
C MET A 1 -7.00 -15.02 -27.33
N LEU A 2 -8.29 -14.75 -27.03
CA LEU A 2 -8.73 -14.40 -25.68
C LEU A 2 -8.50 -15.51 -24.64
N ALA A 3 -8.85 -16.76 -24.95
CA ALA A 3 -8.62 -17.90 -24.05
C ALA A 3 -7.13 -18.04 -23.66
N SER A 4 -6.23 -17.88 -24.63
CA SER A 4 -4.78 -17.90 -24.39
C SER A 4 -4.33 -16.75 -23.48
N PHE A 5 -4.86 -15.55 -23.68
CA PHE A 5 -4.59 -14.40 -22.80
C PHE A 5 -5.09 -14.64 -21.38
N LEU A 6 -6.34 -15.07 -21.21
CA LEU A 6 -6.92 -15.38 -19.90
C LEU A 6 -6.16 -16.47 -19.17
N GLN A 7 -5.67 -17.49 -19.87
CA GLN A 7 -4.85 -18.54 -19.26
C GLN A 7 -3.45 -18.05 -18.86
N ILE A 8 -2.87 -17.11 -19.61
CA ILE A 8 -1.60 -16.47 -19.24
C ILE A 8 -1.79 -15.65 -17.97
N VAL A 9 -2.78 -14.75 -17.94
CA VAL A 9 -2.98 -13.83 -16.81
C VAL A 9 -3.55 -14.52 -15.58
N GLY A 10 -4.56 -15.38 -15.75
CA GLY A 10 -5.27 -16.03 -14.65
C GLY A 10 -4.49 -17.16 -13.98
N GLN A 11 -3.55 -17.79 -14.68
CA GLN A 11 -2.77 -18.92 -14.15
C GLN A 11 -1.25 -18.66 -14.14
N ASN A 12 -0.81 -17.44 -14.47
CA ASN A 12 0.61 -17.11 -14.65
C ASN A 12 1.34 -18.09 -15.59
N THR A 13 0.68 -18.47 -16.69
CA THR A 13 1.16 -19.56 -17.56
C THR A 13 2.24 -19.06 -18.52
N ARG A 14 3.33 -19.83 -18.64
CA ARG A 14 4.41 -19.57 -19.60
C ARG A 14 3.96 -19.75 -21.05
N TYR A 15 4.48 -18.94 -21.97
CA TYR A 15 4.14 -19.02 -23.40
C TYR A 15 4.43 -20.38 -24.06
N CYS A 16 5.43 -21.12 -23.56
CA CYS A 16 5.70 -22.47 -24.06
C CYS A 16 4.56 -23.45 -23.79
N VAL A 17 3.86 -23.32 -22.66
CA VAL A 17 2.71 -24.16 -22.32
C VAL A 17 1.53 -23.79 -23.22
N ILE A 18 1.26 -22.50 -23.39
CA ILE A 18 0.21 -21.98 -24.29
C ILE A 18 0.42 -22.44 -25.74
N ARG A 19 1.68 -22.50 -26.19
CA ARG A 19 2.02 -23.04 -27.51
C ARG A 19 1.54 -24.48 -27.67
N ASN A 20 1.79 -25.32 -26.66
CA ASN A 20 1.40 -26.72 -26.70
C ASN A 20 -0.13 -26.88 -26.58
N THR A 21 -0.79 -26.08 -25.73
CA THR A 21 -2.24 -26.16 -25.52
C THR A 21 -3.05 -25.69 -26.73
N PHE A 22 -2.64 -24.60 -27.39
CA PHE A 22 -3.42 -23.98 -28.49
C PHE A 22 -2.81 -24.18 -29.87
N GLY A 23 -1.67 -24.87 -30.00
CA GLY A 23 -0.97 -25.09 -31.27
C GLY A 23 -0.47 -23.80 -31.94
N ARG A 24 -0.13 -22.75 -31.16
CA ARG A 24 0.28 -21.45 -31.69
C ARG A 24 1.74 -21.14 -31.39
N LEU A 25 2.42 -20.48 -32.33
CA LEU A 25 3.79 -20.00 -32.14
C LEU A 25 3.87 -19.00 -30.98
N GLN A 26 4.97 -19.02 -30.22
CA GLN A 26 5.20 -18.10 -29.10
C GLN A 26 5.12 -16.63 -29.53
N PHE A 27 5.66 -16.30 -30.71
CA PHE A 27 5.58 -14.96 -31.30
C PHE A 27 4.11 -14.51 -31.48
N ALA A 28 3.28 -15.36 -32.10
CA ALA A 28 1.87 -15.06 -32.30
C ALA A 28 1.10 -14.93 -30.97
N THR A 29 1.43 -15.75 -29.97
CA THR A 29 0.88 -15.63 -28.61
C THR A 29 1.25 -14.28 -27.98
N SER A 30 2.50 -13.85 -28.09
CA SER A 30 2.97 -12.55 -27.58
C SER A 30 2.28 -11.38 -28.27
N GLU A 31 2.18 -11.41 -29.60
CA GLU A 31 1.47 -10.40 -30.40
C GLU A 31 0.01 -10.27 -29.96
N ASN A 32 -0.69 -11.40 -29.82
CA ASN A 32 -2.08 -11.41 -29.37
C ASN A 32 -2.23 -10.95 -27.92
N PHE A 33 -1.29 -11.31 -27.05
CA PHE A 33 -1.28 -10.87 -25.66
C PHE A 33 -1.23 -9.34 -25.58
N HIS A 34 -0.29 -8.71 -26.31
CA HIS A 34 -0.16 -7.25 -26.32
C HIS A 34 -1.36 -6.54 -26.96
N LYS A 35 -1.96 -7.11 -28.01
CA LYS A 35 -3.18 -6.55 -28.62
C LYS A 35 -4.35 -6.52 -27.62
N ILE A 36 -4.56 -7.62 -26.90
CA ILE A 36 -5.62 -7.73 -25.90
C ILE A 36 -5.32 -6.81 -24.70
N LEU A 37 -4.07 -6.78 -24.22
CA LEU A 37 -3.67 -5.89 -23.14
C LEU A 37 -3.92 -4.42 -23.48
N LYS A 38 -3.58 -3.98 -24.71
CA LYS A 38 -3.87 -2.62 -25.18
C LYS A 38 -5.37 -2.32 -25.18
N ALA A 39 -6.19 -3.25 -25.68
CA ALA A 39 -7.64 -3.11 -25.69
C ALA A 39 -8.24 -3.02 -24.27
N LEU A 40 -7.75 -3.85 -23.34
CA LEU A 40 -8.17 -3.78 -21.94
C LEU A 40 -7.74 -2.48 -21.27
N ASN A 41 -6.51 -2.01 -21.52
CA ASN A 41 -6.05 -0.72 -20.98
C ASN A 41 -6.86 0.46 -21.53
N SER A 42 -7.37 0.39 -22.76
CA SER A 42 -8.30 1.41 -23.27
C SER A 42 -9.68 1.36 -22.64
N LEU A 43 -10.14 0.19 -22.17
CA LEU A 43 -11.43 0.01 -21.51
C LEU A 43 -11.36 0.23 -19.99
N ALA A 44 -10.17 0.12 -19.39
CA ALA A 44 -9.99 0.21 -17.94
C ALA A 44 -10.64 1.47 -17.31
N PRO A 45 -10.52 2.69 -17.89
CA PRO A 45 -11.18 3.86 -17.34
C PRO A 45 -12.71 3.78 -17.30
N ASP A 46 -13.32 3.04 -18.23
CA ASP A 46 -14.77 2.86 -18.31
C ASP A 46 -15.28 1.77 -17.36
N LEU A 47 -14.40 0.85 -16.96
CA LEU A 47 -14.70 -0.21 -15.97
C LEU A 47 -14.53 0.27 -14.53
N MET A 48 -13.82 1.37 -14.31
CA MET A 48 -13.59 1.94 -12.99
C MET A 48 -14.74 2.86 -12.57
N VAL A 49 -15.17 2.72 -11.33
CA VAL A 49 -16.30 3.47 -10.80
C VAL A 49 -15.86 4.86 -10.36
N ARG A 50 -16.65 5.87 -10.72
CA ARG A 50 -16.41 7.24 -10.26
C ARG A 50 -16.72 7.33 -8.76
N PRO A 51 -15.88 8.01 -7.95
CA PRO A 51 -16.17 8.23 -6.54
C PRO A 51 -17.54 8.88 -6.36
N GLY A 52 -18.47 8.18 -5.74
CA GLY A 52 -19.70 8.77 -5.22
C GLY A 52 -19.36 9.68 -4.05
N SER A 53 -20.08 10.79 -3.90
CA SER A 53 -19.94 11.71 -2.77
C SER A 53 -20.76 11.30 -1.54
N THR A 54 -21.51 10.21 -1.63
CA THR A 54 -22.52 9.84 -0.63
C THR A 54 -22.08 8.60 0.13
N MET A 55 -22.08 8.70 1.46
CA MET A 55 -21.85 7.59 2.37
C MET A 55 -22.85 6.46 2.11
N PRO A 56 -22.40 5.20 1.96
CA PRO A 56 -23.31 4.07 1.76
C PRO A 56 -24.26 3.86 2.96
N ALA A 57 -25.51 3.50 2.67
CA ALA A 57 -26.52 3.18 3.68
C ALA A 57 -26.04 2.10 4.67
N LYS A 58 -25.29 1.10 4.16
CA LYS A 58 -24.67 0.01 4.94
C LYS A 58 -23.84 0.51 6.13
N ILE A 59 -23.19 1.68 6.01
CA ILE A 59 -22.39 2.27 7.09
C ILE A 59 -23.27 3.17 7.95
N ARG A 60 -24.10 4.01 7.31
CA ARG A 60 -24.92 5.02 7.99
C ARG A 60 -25.94 4.38 8.95
N GLU A 61 -26.48 3.23 8.57
CA GLU A 61 -27.52 2.52 9.32
C GLU A 61 -26.96 1.49 10.30
N SER A 62 -25.66 1.19 10.22
CA SER A 62 -25.01 0.23 11.11
C SER A 62 -24.53 0.91 12.38
N THR A 63 -25.04 0.47 13.53
CA THR A 63 -24.55 0.90 14.86
C THR A 63 -23.12 0.44 15.16
N ARG A 64 -22.59 -0.53 14.38
CA ARG A 64 -21.21 -0.99 14.51
C ARG A 64 -20.23 -0.06 13.79
N PHE A 65 -20.62 0.47 12.64
CA PHE A 65 -19.72 1.26 11.79
C PHE A 65 -19.93 2.77 11.95
N TYR A 66 -21.14 3.21 12.24
CA TYR A 66 -21.43 4.58 12.63
C TYR A 66 -21.20 4.75 14.14
N PRO A 67 -20.50 5.80 14.60
CA PRO A 67 -19.99 6.95 13.85
C PRO A 67 -18.56 6.82 13.32
N TYR A 68 -17.85 5.72 13.59
CA TYR A 68 -16.41 5.57 13.30
C TYR A 68 -16.02 5.78 11.83
N PHE A 69 -16.87 5.32 10.90
CA PHE A 69 -16.64 5.45 9.45
C PHE A 69 -17.56 6.50 8.82
N LYS A 70 -17.97 7.52 9.58
CA LYS A 70 -18.73 8.65 9.04
C LYS A 70 -17.94 9.28 7.88
N ASP A 71 -18.67 9.57 6.79
CA ASP A 71 -18.13 10.16 5.56
C ASP A 71 -17.12 9.29 4.78
N CYS A 72 -16.94 8.02 5.17
CA CYS A 72 -16.10 7.08 4.44
C CYS A 72 -16.77 6.67 3.12
N ILE A 73 -16.03 6.79 2.02
CA ILE A 73 -16.50 6.46 0.66
C ILE A 73 -15.94 5.12 0.15
N GLY A 74 -14.87 4.62 0.77
CA GLY A 74 -14.20 3.40 0.35
C GLY A 74 -12.95 3.09 1.17
N ALA A 75 -12.25 2.05 0.76
CA ALA A 75 -10.97 1.65 1.34
C ALA A 75 -9.84 1.88 0.32
N ILE A 76 -8.66 2.17 0.82
CA ILE A 76 -7.42 2.27 0.04
C ILE A 76 -6.41 1.34 0.69
N ASP A 77 -5.75 0.51 -0.10
CA ASP A 77 -4.73 -0.40 0.40
C ASP A 77 -3.63 -0.64 -0.63
N GLY A 78 -2.42 -0.89 -0.14
CA GLY A 78 -1.27 -1.30 -0.94
C GLY A 78 -1.21 -2.82 -1.05
N THR A 79 -0.99 -3.35 -2.26
CA THR A 79 -0.85 -4.78 -2.48
C THR A 79 0.36 -5.10 -3.33
N HIS A 80 1.08 -6.18 -2.97
CA HIS A 80 2.24 -6.64 -3.70
C HIS A 80 1.85 -7.70 -4.72
N ILE A 81 2.09 -7.40 -6.00
CA ILE A 81 1.90 -8.35 -7.10
C ILE A 81 3.26 -8.89 -7.54
N PRO A 82 3.44 -10.19 -7.79
CA PRO A 82 4.69 -10.74 -8.28
C PRO A 82 5.15 -10.03 -9.57
N ALA A 83 6.43 -9.64 -9.60
CA ALA A 83 7.02 -8.92 -10.73
C ALA A 83 8.16 -9.72 -11.35
N SER A 84 8.36 -9.56 -12.67
CA SER A 84 9.52 -10.10 -13.37
C SER A 84 10.43 -8.98 -13.81
N VAL A 85 11.46 -8.72 -13.01
CA VAL A 85 12.46 -7.66 -13.25
C VAL A 85 13.80 -8.32 -13.54
N LYS A 86 14.59 -7.71 -14.44
CA LYS A 86 15.91 -8.22 -14.84
C LYS A 86 16.98 -7.17 -14.58
N GLY A 87 18.19 -7.61 -14.26
CA GLY A 87 19.35 -6.73 -14.14
C GLY A 87 19.44 -6.01 -12.81
N ARG A 88 19.85 -4.74 -12.84
CA ARG A 88 20.23 -3.97 -11.64
C ARG A 88 19.04 -3.56 -10.77
N ASP A 89 17.86 -3.45 -11.37
CA ASP A 89 16.65 -2.96 -10.70
C ASP A 89 16.01 -4.02 -9.78
N VAL A 90 16.40 -5.29 -9.88
CA VAL A 90 15.86 -6.40 -9.07
C VAL A 90 15.89 -6.09 -7.57
N SER A 91 16.95 -5.42 -7.11
CA SER A 91 17.10 -5.02 -5.71
C SER A 91 15.97 -4.12 -5.22
N SER A 92 15.55 -3.14 -6.03
CA SER A 92 14.47 -2.21 -5.70
C SER A 92 13.10 -2.89 -5.67
N TYR A 93 12.90 -3.94 -6.46
CA TYR A 93 11.62 -4.67 -6.51
C TYR A 93 11.50 -5.75 -5.43
N ARG A 94 12.44 -5.83 -4.50
CA ARG A 94 12.39 -6.79 -3.40
C ARG A 94 11.49 -6.28 -2.29
N ASP A 95 10.49 -7.07 -1.90
CA ASP A 95 9.64 -6.77 -0.74
C ASP A 95 10.30 -7.19 0.58
N ARG A 96 9.61 -6.87 1.69
CA ARG A 96 10.06 -7.22 3.05
C ARG A 96 10.17 -8.73 3.31
N HIS A 97 9.52 -9.56 2.51
CA HIS A 97 9.61 -11.02 2.59
C HIS A 97 10.69 -11.58 1.66
N GLY A 98 11.41 -10.70 0.96
CA GLY A 98 12.49 -11.04 0.05
C GLY A 98 12.03 -11.48 -1.33
N ASN A 99 10.74 -11.40 -1.65
CA ASN A 99 10.21 -11.76 -2.97
C ASN A 99 10.29 -10.56 -3.93
N ILE A 100 10.33 -10.85 -5.23
CA ILE A 100 10.29 -9.80 -6.26
C ILE A 100 8.84 -9.45 -6.58
N SER A 101 8.44 -8.23 -6.22
CA SER A 101 7.08 -7.75 -6.38
C SER A 101 7.03 -6.28 -6.77
N GLN A 102 5.85 -5.86 -7.20
CA GLN A 102 5.50 -4.48 -7.53
C GLN A 102 4.40 -4.06 -6.57
N ASN A 103 4.56 -2.91 -5.92
CA ASN A 103 3.52 -2.34 -5.08
C ASN A 103 2.45 -1.71 -5.99
N VAL A 104 1.21 -2.09 -5.74
CA VAL A 104 0.01 -1.60 -6.41
C VAL A 104 -0.92 -1.02 -5.36
N LEU A 105 -1.20 0.27 -5.45
CA LEU A 105 -2.21 0.90 -4.60
C LEU A 105 -3.56 0.81 -5.28
N ALA A 106 -4.56 0.31 -4.58
CA ALA A 106 -5.93 0.27 -5.08
C ALA A 106 -6.88 0.97 -4.10
N ALA A 107 -7.87 1.66 -4.66
CA ALA A 107 -9.00 2.19 -3.92
C ALA A 107 -10.29 1.56 -4.42
N CYS A 108 -11.13 1.09 -3.51
CA CYS A 108 -12.40 0.45 -3.81
C CYS A 108 -13.54 1.05 -2.98
N ASN A 109 -14.75 1.02 -3.53
CA ASN A 109 -15.95 1.34 -2.77
C ASN A 109 -16.38 0.15 -1.88
N PHE A 110 -17.48 0.33 -1.15
CA PHE A 110 -18.03 -0.70 -0.25
C PHE A 110 -18.70 -1.88 -0.98
N ASP A 111 -18.89 -1.78 -2.29
CA ASP A 111 -19.36 -2.86 -3.16
C ASP A 111 -18.19 -3.58 -3.87
N LEU A 112 -16.95 -3.31 -3.44
CA LEU A 112 -15.69 -3.88 -3.94
C LEU A 112 -15.38 -3.52 -5.39
N GLU A 113 -15.95 -2.43 -5.89
CA GLU A 113 -15.66 -1.90 -7.21
C GLU A 113 -14.47 -0.95 -7.15
N PHE A 114 -13.51 -1.12 -8.07
CA PHE A 114 -12.32 -0.29 -8.13
C PHE A 114 -12.68 1.14 -8.56
N MET A 115 -12.26 2.10 -7.74
CA MET A 115 -12.36 3.53 -7.98
C MET A 115 -11.05 4.11 -8.50
N TYR A 116 -9.92 3.52 -8.07
CA TYR A 116 -8.58 3.94 -8.46
C TYR A 116 -7.62 2.75 -8.36
N VAL A 117 -6.70 2.64 -9.32
CA VAL A 117 -5.62 1.65 -9.29
C VAL A 117 -4.34 2.34 -9.77
N LEU A 118 -3.30 2.22 -8.96
CA LEU A 118 -1.97 2.70 -9.27
C LEU A 118 -0.98 1.56 -9.21
N SER A 119 -0.55 1.11 -10.37
CA SER A 119 0.56 0.19 -10.51
C SER A 119 1.81 0.95 -10.95
N GLY A 120 2.98 0.40 -10.64
CA GLY A 120 4.26 0.87 -11.20
C GLY A 120 5.37 0.95 -10.18
N TRP A 121 5.02 0.90 -8.90
CA TRP A 121 5.94 1.15 -7.81
C TRP A 121 6.75 -0.09 -7.46
N GLU A 122 8.01 0.12 -7.10
CA GLU A 122 8.91 -0.96 -6.74
C GLU A 122 8.42 -1.69 -5.47
N GLY A 123 8.70 -2.99 -5.35
CA GLY A 123 8.32 -3.79 -4.17
C GLY A 123 8.94 -3.32 -2.86
N SER A 124 9.99 -2.50 -2.88
CA SER A 124 10.54 -1.86 -1.67
C SER A 124 9.87 -0.52 -1.35
N ALA A 125 9.02 0.02 -2.23
CA ALA A 125 8.38 1.30 -2.02
C ALA A 125 7.34 1.23 -0.90
N HIS A 126 7.48 2.13 0.08
CA HIS A 126 6.54 2.25 1.18
C HIS A 126 5.19 2.81 0.72
N ASP A 127 4.10 2.34 1.31
CA ASP A 127 2.73 2.71 0.93
C ASP A 127 2.48 4.22 1.00
N SER A 128 3.07 4.92 1.97
CA SER A 128 2.96 6.38 2.07
C SER A 128 3.55 7.11 0.85
N LYS A 129 4.62 6.57 0.25
CA LYS A 129 5.24 7.12 -0.97
C LYS A 129 4.34 6.88 -2.17
N VAL A 130 3.80 5.66 -2.29
CA VAL A 130 2.87 5.28 -3.37
C VAL A 130 1.59 6.13 -3.29
N LEU A 131 1.05 6.34 -2.09
CA LEU A 131 -0.10 7.20 -1.83
C LEU A 131 0.20 8.67 -2.18
N SER A 132 1.37 9.18 -1.78
CA SER A 132 1.76 10.56 -2.09
C SER A 132 1.83 10.81 -3.61
N ASP A 133 2.37 9.85 -4.36
CA ASP A 133 2.38 9.91 -5.82
C ASP A 133 0.99 9.79 -6.43
N ALA A 134 0.14 8.91 -5.89
CA ALA A 134 -1.26 8.79 -6.30
C ALA A 134 -1.99 10.13 -6.20
N LEU A 135 -1.73 10.91 -5.15
CA LEU A 135 -2.35 12.21 -4.90
C LEU A 135 -1.75 13.33 -5.78
N ALA A 136 -0.47 13.26 -6.12
CA ALA A 136 0.23 14.29 -6.90
C ALA A 136 -0.04 14.22 -8.41
N ARG A 137 -0.53 13.07 -8.92
CA ARG A 137 -0.78 12.86 -10.36
C ARG A 137 -1.96 13.70 -10.86
N LYS A 138 -1.87 14.17 -12.13
CA LYS A 138 -2.94 14.96 -12.78
C LYS A 138 -4.28 14.21 -12.84
N ASN A 139 -4.23 12.90 -13.08
CA ASN A 139 -5.38 11.99 -13.01
C ASN A 139 -5.31 11.14 -11.73
N GLY A 140 -4.80 11.74 -10.66
CA GLY A 140 -4.54 11.09 -9.39
C GLY A 140 -5.80 10.79 -8.60
N LEU A 141 -5.60 10.10 -7.48
CA LEU A 141 -6.65 9.80 -6.54
C LEU A 141 -7.26 11.10 -6.00
N LYS A 142 -8.54 11.32 -6.28
CA LYS A 142 -9.26 12.50 -5.82
C LYS A 142 -9.79 12.27 -4.42
N VAL A 143 -9.03 12.70 -3.43
CA VAL A 143 -9.44 12.70 -2.02
C VAL A 143 -9.97 14.09 -1.67
N LEU A 144 -11.06 14.18 -0.89
CA LEU A 144 -11.51 15.47 -0.35
C LEU A 144 -10.36 16.11 0.43
N GLN A 145 -10.04 17.37 0.12
CA GLN A 145 -8.88 18.12 0.64
C GLN A 145 -8.73 18.06 2.18
N ALA A 146 -9.84 17.90 2.92
CA ALA A 146 -9.85 17.73 4.37
C ALA A 146 -9.18 16.41 4.83
N LEU A 147 -9.45 15.29 4.14
CA LEU A 147 -8.84 13.99 4.45
C LEU A 147 -7.37 13.95 4.05
N HIS A 148 -6.99 14.64 2.96
CA HIS A 148 -5.59 14.81 2.57
C HIS A 148 -4.76 15.52 3.64
N ASN A 149 -5.31 16.57 4.26
CA ASN A 149 -4.65 17.30 5.34
C ASN A 149 -4.57 16.47 6.64
N PHE A 150 -5.59 15.65 6.92
CA PHE A 150 -5.59 14.71 8.04
C PHE A 150 -4.55 13.59 7.87
N LEU A 151 -4.57 12.87 6.74
CA LEU A 151 -3.58 11.82 6.45
C LEU A 151 -2.14 12.33 6.46
N ARG A 152 -1.92 13.56 5.99
CA ARG A 152 -0.59 14.20 6.02
C ARG A 152 -0.10 14.51 7.44
N LYS A 153 -1.02 14.79 8.38
CA LYS A 153 -0.70 15.15 9.76
C LYS A 153 -0.55 13.90 10.64
N GLU A 154 -1.45 12.93 10.48
CA GLU A 154 -1.53 11.79 11.39
C GLU A 154 -0.62 10.63 10.98
N CYS A 155 -0.34 10.44 9.67
CA CYS A 155 0.57 9.39 9.19
C CYS A 155 2.04 9.86 9.06
N ARG A 156 2.40 11.02 9.62
CA ARG A 156 3.79 11.53 9.70
C ARG A 156 4.39 11.53 11.10
N SER A 157 3.60 11.17 12.12
CA SER A 157 4.02 11.32 13.50
C SER A 157 4.62 10.02 14.05
N ASP A 158 5.78 9.62 13.53
CA ASP A 158 6.67 8.67 14.23
C ASP A 158 7.55 9.40 15.27
N GLU A 159 7.35 10.71 15.47
CA GLU A 159 7.94 11.42 16.60
C GLU A 159 7.13 11.12 17.86
N PHE A 160 7.61 10.12 18.60
CA PHE A 160 7.24 9.95 20.00
C PHE A 160 7.45 11.28 20.73
N PRO A 161 6.46 11.76 21.51
CA PRO A 161 6.63 12.98 22.26
C PRO A 161 7.83 12.82 23.19
N VAL A 162 8.82 13.70 23.04
CA VAL A 162 9.94 13.80 23.97
C VAL A 162 9.32 14.08 25.34
N LYS A 163 9.44 13.12 26.26
CA LYS A 163 9.16 13.37 27.67
C LYS A 163 10.05 14.52 28.11
N LEU A 164 9.46 15.66 28.44
CA LEU A 164 10.11 16.69 29.24
C LEU A 164 10.44 16.06 30.59
N THR A 165 11.69 15.61 30.75
CA THR A 165 12.25 15.39 32.07
C THR A 165 12.50 16.76 32.67
N ASP A 166 11.67 17.12 33.64
CA ASP A 166 11.91 18.26 34.51
C ASP A 166 13.25 18.05 35.24
N GLU A 167 14.27 18.78 34.83
CA GLU A 167 15.49 18.93 35.60
C GLU A 167 15.19 19.79 36.82
N SER A 168 15.11 19.16 37.99
CA SER A 168 15.48 19.80 39.25
C SER A 168 16.00 18.77 40.24
N SER A 169 17.30 18.51 40.21
CA SER A 169 18.20 18.63 41.37
C SER A 169 19.57 18.00 41.10
N SER A 170 20.55 18.89 40.95
CA SER A 170 21.99 18.77 41.15
C SER A 170 22.51 17.55 41.93
N SER A 171 23.54 16.86 41.41
CA SER A 171 24.88 16.77 42.05
C SER A 171 25.92 15.96 41.25
N SER A 172 27.13 16.55 41.17
CA SER A 172 28.47 15.94 41.17
C SER A 172 28.99 15.05 40.01
N SER A 173 29.79 15.71 39.14
CA SER A 173 31.21 15.42 38.84
C SER A 173 31.70 14.09 38.22
N VAL A 174 32.57 14.29 37.21
CA VAL A 174 33.70 13.47 36.72
C VAL A 174 33.44 12.66 35.42
N LEU A 175 34.02 13.16 34.32
CA LEU A 175 34.33 12.39 33.11
C LEU A 175 35.57 11.49 33.37
N PRO A 176 35.64 10.33 32.69
CA PRO A 176 36.74 10.19 31.73
C PRO A 176 36.36 9.49 30.42
N ASN A 177 37.12 9.82 29.38
CA ASN A 177 37.16 9.15 28.07
C ASN A 177 37.50 7.66 28.18
N TYR A 178 36.97 6.82 27.28
CA TYR A 178 37.70 6.05 26.24
C TYR A 178 36.81 4.93 25.63
N GLU A 179 36.84 4.88 24.30
CA GLU A 179 36.77 3.70 23.40
C GLU A 179 35.44 3.03 22.97
N ASP A 180 35.40 2.82 21.65
CA ASP A 180 34.55 1.98 20.79
C ASP A 180 33.79 0.84 21.48
N ASN A 181 32.47 0.77 21.26
CA ASN A 181 31.81 -0.52 21.09
C ASN A 181 30.52 -0.43 20.27
N ASP A 182 30.45 -1.31 19.29
CA ASP A 182 29.35 -1.64 18.37
C ASP A 182 27.94 -1.39 18.93
N HIS A 183 27.10 -0.68 18.17
CA HIS A 183 25.66 -0.63 18.39
C HIS A 183 24.95 -1.24 17.17
N GLU A 184 24.46 -2.47 17.34
CA GLU A 184 23.39 -2.99 16.50
C GLU A 184 22.14 -2.10 16.64
N PRO A 185 21.42 -1.81 15.55
CA PRO A 185 20.13 -1.14 15.66
C PRO A 185 19.12 -2.11 16.30
N ILE A 186 18.54 -1.71 17.43
CA ILE A 186 17.45 -2.43 18.09
C ILE A 186 16.25 -2.44 17.13
N VAL A 187 16.06 -3.57 16.44
CA VAL A 187 14.87 -3.82 15.62
C VAL A 187 13.73 -4.16 16.57
N GLN A 188 12.77 -3.23 16.74
CA GLN A 188 11.53 -3.54 17.44
C GLN A 188 10.76 -4.64 16.68
N THR A 189 10.30 -5.65 17.41
CA THR A 189 9.51 -6.74 16.87
C THR A 189 8.05 -6.29 16.69
N GLN A 190 7.37 -6.83 15.67
CA GLN A 190 5.96 -6.54 15.41
C GLN A 190 5.02 -6.81 16.60
N GLU A 191 5.40 -7.70 17.51
CA GLU A 191 4.65 -7.97 18.73
C GLU A 191 4.73 -6.79 19.71
N GLN A 192 5.89 -6.13 19.79
CA GLN A 192 6.10 -4.95 20.62
C GLN A 192 5.25 -3.78 20.13
N GLU A 193 5.22 -3.53 18.81
CA GLU A 193 4.38 -2.50 18.21
C GLU A 193 2.88 -2.76 18.44
N ARG A 194 2.49 -4.04 18.46
CA ARG A 194 1.10 -4.46 18.66
C ARG A 194 0.68 -4.28 20.12
N GLU A 195 1.58 -4.51 21.07
CA GLU A 195 1.35 -4.22 22.49
C GLU A 195 1.27 -2.72 22.75
N ASP A 196 2.18 -1.93 22.18
CA ASP A 196 2.18 -0.47 22.32
C ASP A 196 0.89 0.14 21.76
N ALA A 197 0.41 -0.37 20.62
CA ALA A 197 -0.86 0.04 20.03
C ALA A 197 -2.08 -0.41 20.86
N ASN A 198 -1.98 -1.48 21.64
CA ASN A 198 -3.04 -1.91 22.55
C ASN A 198 -3.07 -1.07 23.83
N ILE A 199 -1.89 -0.74 24.37
CA ILE A 199 -1.73 0.13 25.55
C ILE A 199 -2.24 1.55 25.25
N TRP A 200 -1.92 2.08 24.07
CA TRP A 200 -2.43 3.38 23.62
C TRP A 200 -3.96 3.40 23.52
N ARG A 201 -4.58 2.32 23.02
CA ARG A 201 -6.06 2.19 22.94
C ARG A 201 -6.72 2.16 24.32
N THR A 202 -6.13 1.46 25.29
CA THR A 202 -6.64 1.43 26.67
C THR A 202 -6.55 2.78 27.36
N ASN A 203 -5.51 3.56 27.06
CA ASN A 203 -5.32 4.88 27.67
C ASN A 203 -6.34 5.90 27.15
N ILE A 204 -6.69 5.87 25.86
CA ILE A 204 -7.75 6.74 25.31
C ILE A 204 -9.12 6.42 25.88
N GLY A 205 -9.42 5.14 26.13
CA GLY A 205 -10.70 4.75 26.73
C GLY A 205 -10.84 5.09 28.21
N SER A 206 -9.74 5.44 28.88
CA SER A 206 -9.70 5.77 30.31
C SER A 206 -9.74 7.28 30.58
N ASP A 207 -9.52 8.10 29.54
CA ASP A 207 -9.46 9.57 29.61
C ASP A 207 -10.73 10.25 29.03
N MET A 208 -11.81 9.46 28.85
CA MET A 208 -13.19 9.91 28.59
C MET A 208 -14.07 9.64 29.81
#